data_AF-A0A452XFM7-F1
#
_entry.id   AF-A0A452XFM7-F1
#
_cell.length_a   1.000
_cell.length_b   1.000
_cell.length_c   1.000
_cell.angle_alpha   90.00
_cell.angle_beta   90.00
_cell.angle_gamma   90.00
#
_symmetry.space_group_name_H-M   'P 1'
#
loop_
_entity.id
_entity.type
_entity.pdbx_description
1 polymer ?
#
loop_
_entity_poly.entity_id
_entity_poly.type
_entity_poly.pdbx_seq_one_letter_code
_entity_poly.pdbx_strand_id
1 'polypeptide(L)'
;TWAQILRSKYLQTKTLSQVTVRPTDSPFWKGLMKVKLSLFNRTKFIIGNGASTRFWEDTWLGGTPLAIQYPSLYRIVQRREVFVATVFQSIPLN
;
A
#
# COMPACT_ATOMS: atom_id res chain seq x y z
N THR A 1 2.56 -21.33 5.49
CA THR A 1 2.38 -20.61 6.78
C THR A 1 1.06 -19.86 6.80
N TRP A 2 0.55 -19.49 7.98
CA TRP A 2 -0.72 -18.77 8.15
C TRP A 2 -0.83 -17.48 7.31
N ALA A 3 0.29 -16.80 7.04
CA ALA A 3 0.35 -15.61 6.21
C ALA A 3 0.02 -15.88 4.73
N GLN A 4 0.38 -17.04 4.18
CA GLN A 4 0.05 -17.41 2.79
C GLN A 4 -1.45 -17.66 2.62
N ILE A 5 -2.10 -18.23 3.63
CA ILE A 5 -3.55 -18.46 3.63
C ILE A 5 -4.29 -17.12 3.58
N LEU A 6 -3.91 -16.18 4.46
CA LEU A 6 -4.45 -14.82 4.44
C LEU A 6 -4.24 -14.14 3.08
N ARG A 7 -3.06 -14.32 2.50
CA ARG A 7 -2.74 -13.76 1.19
C ARG A 7 -3.66 -14.32 0.10
N SER A 8 -3.79 -15.64 0.00
CA SER A 8 -4.64 -16.27 -1.03
C SER A 8 -6.12 -15.92 -0.87
N LYS A 9 -6.61 -15.86 0.38
CA LYS A 9 -8.03 -15.73 0.68
C LYS A 9 -8.53 -14.28 0.63
N TYR A 10 -7.70 -13.31 1.02
CA TYR A 10 -8.16 -11.93 1.24
C TYR A 10 -7.41 -10.87 0.44
N LEU A 11 -6.11 -11.06 0.18
CA LEU A 11 -5.27 -10.05 -0.48
C LEU A 11 -5.12 -10.31 -1.98
N GLN A 12 -5.01 -11.58 -2.38
CA GLN A 12 -4.65 -12.01 -3.73
C GLN A 12 -3.37 -11.30 -4.20
N THR A 13 -3.49 -10.38 -5.17
CA THR A 13 -2.40 -9.56 -5.71
C THR A 13 -2.26 -8.20 -5.02
N LYS A 14 -3.22 -7.82 -4.16
CA LYS A 14 -3.27 -6.51 -3.50
C LYS A 14 -2.39 -6.49 -2.25
N THR A 15 -1.81 -5.34 -1.98
CA THR A 15 -1.09 -5.08 -0.73
C THR A 15 -2.06 -4.84 0.41
N LEU A 16 -1.60 -5.05 1.66
CA LEU A 16 -2.44 -4.90 2.84
C LEU A 16 -3.03 -3.49 2.89
N SER A 17 -2.27 -2.45 2.53
CA SER A 17 -2.68 -1.04 2.40
C SER A 17 -3.96 -0.88 1.56
N GLN A 18 -4.03 -1.53 0.40
CA GLN A 18 -5.09 -1.34 -0.59
C GLN A 18 -6.41 -2.04 -0.28
N VAL A 19 -6.40 -3.02 0.61
CA VAL A 19 -7.64 -3.72 0.96
C VAL A 19 -8.45 -2.86 1.94
N THR A 20 -9.72 -2.64 1.61
CA THR A 20 -10.71 -1.96 2.46
C THR A 20 -11.72 -2.97 2.99
N VAL A 21 -12.36 -2.65 4.12
CA VAL A 21 -13.42 -3.49 4.69
C VAL A 21 -14.67 -3.37 3.83
N ARG A 22 -15.22 -4.50 3.42
CA ARG A 22 -16.52 -4.58 2.74
C ARG A 22 -17.62 -5.06 3.70
N PRO A 23 -18.88 -4.65 3.50
CA PRO A 23 -20.00 -5.10 4.35
C PRO A 23 -20.16 -6.63 4.38
N THR A 24 -19.85 -7.29 3.26
CA THR A 24 -19.92 -8.75 3.07
C THR A 24 -18.74 -9.52 3.67
N ASP A 25 -17.72 -8.85 4.20
CA ASP A 25 -16.54 -9.52 4.71
C ASP A 25 -16.82 -10.26 6.03
N SER A 26 -16.07 -11.35 6.26
CA SER A 26 -16.22 -12.14 7.48
C SER A 26 -15.92 -11.34 8.74
N PRO A 27 -16.56 -11.65 9.89
CA PRO A 27 -16.26 -11.00 11.16
C PRO A 27 -14.77 -11.05 11.54
N PHE A 28 -14.11 -12.17 11.22
CA PHE A 28 -12.66 -12.33 11.37
C PHE A 28 -11.87 -11.29 10.55
N TRP A 29 -12.20 -11.10 9.27
CA TRP A 29 -11.52 -10.12 8.42
C TRP A 29 -11.76 -8.69 8.88
N LYS A 30 -12.99 -8.36 9.33
CA LYS A 30 -13.31 -7.05 9.91
C LYS A 30 -12.48 -6.76 11.18
N GLY A 31 -12.30 -7.77 12.04
CA GLY A 31 -11.43 -7.68 13.21
C GLY A 31 -9.96 -7.43 12.83
N LEU A 32 -9.44 -8.21 11.88
CA LEU A 32 -8.07 -8.05 11.38
C LEU A 32 -7.85 -6.65 10.76
N MET A 33 -8.83 -6.12 10.04
CA MET A 33 -8.77 -4.80 9.43
C MET A 33 -8.79 -3.65 10.44
N LYS A 34 -9.44 -3.81 11.60
CA LYS A 34 -9.30 -2.85 12.72
C LYS A 34 -7.87 -2.82 13.25
N VAL A 35 -7.26 -3.99 13.44
CA VAL A 35 -5.86 -4.10 13.88
C VAL A 35 -4.93 -3.51 12.82
N LYS A 36 -5.17 -3.79 11.53
CA LYS A 36 -4.47 -3.18 10.41
C LYS A 36 -4.51 -1.65 10.54
N LEU A 37 -5.69 -1.03 10.68
CA LEU A 37 -5.80 0.42 10.77
C LEU A 37 -5.00 0.99 11.96
N SER A 38 -5.10 0.35 13.13
CA SER A 38 -4.33 0.73 14.32
C SER A 38 -2.83 0.61 14.13
N LEU A 39 -2.37 -0.42 13.42
CA LEU A 39 -0.97 -0.60 13.05
C LEU A 39 -0.54 0.49 12.06
N PHE A 40 -1.24 0.68 10.94
CA PHE A 40 -0.93 1.71 9.95
C PHE A 40 -0.85 3.12 10.55
N ASN A 41 -1.68 3.42 11.56
CA ASN A 41 -1.62 4.71 12.27
C ASN A 41 -0.43 4.87 13.23
N ARG A 42 0.16 3.77 13.73
CA ARG A 42 1.20 3.79 14.76
C ARG A 42 2.56 3.27 14.31
N THR A 43 2.64 2.59 13.19
CA THR A 43 3.88 1.98 12.68
C THR A 43 4.35 2.69 11.42
N LYS A 44 5.61 3.11 11.41
CA LYS A 44 6.31 3.49 10.18
C LYS A 44 6.67 2.22 9.42
N PHE A 45 6.17 2.07 8.19
CA PHE A 45 6.54 0.94 7.34
C PHE A 45 8.00 1.10 6.91
N ILE A 46 8.86 0.14 7.29
CA ILE A 46 10.18 0.03 6.69
C ILE A 46 9.98 -0.68 5.36
N ILE A 47 10.06 0.07 4.28
CA ILE A 47 10.09 -0.49 2.93
C ILE A 47 11.43 -1.18 2.79
N GLY A 48 11.41 -2.47 2.43
CA GLY A 48 12.62 -3.20 2.05
C GLY A 48 13.14 -2.67 0.70
N ASN A 49 13.21 -3.53 -0.31
CA ASN A 49 13.66 -3.11 -1.64
C ASN A 49 12.65 -2.27 -2.44
N GLY A 50 11.41 -2.07 -1.94
CA GLY A 50 10.38 -1.29 -2.61
C GLY A 50 9.81 -1.91 -3.88
N ALA A 51 10.13 -3.17 -4.19
CA ALA A 51 9.74 -3.82 -5.44
C ALA A 51 8.24 -4.19 -5.50
N SER A 52 7.59 -4.25 -4.34
CA SER A 52 6.16 -4.56 -4.21
C SER A 52 5.35 -3.40 -3.64
N THR A 53 5.92 -2.20 -3.58
CA THR A 53 5.29 -1.02 -2.97
C THR A 53 5.09 0.03 -4.05
N ARG A 54 3.85 0.46 -4.29
CA ARG A 54 3.54 1.50 -5.28
C ARG A 54 3.93 2.87 -4.75
N PHE A 55 4.57 3.67 -5.60
CA PHE A 55 5.07 4.98 -5.22
C PHE A 55 3.95 5.96 -4.87
N TRP A 56 2.83 5.97 -5.60
CA TRP A 56 1.77 6.94 -5.36
C TRP A 56 0.69 6.45 -4.40
N GLU A 57 0.30 5.18 -4.53
CA GLU A 57 -0.92 4.65 -3.90
C GLU A 57 -0.68 3.99 -2.54
N ASP A 58 0.54 3.50 -2.27
CA ASP A 58 0.84 2.87 -0.99
C ASP A 58 1.38 3.90 0.02
N THR A 59 1.02 3.74 1.29
CA THR A 59 1.61 4.52 2.39
C THR A 59 3.00 3.98 2.69
N TRP A 60 3.99 4.50 1.98
CA TRP A 60 5.39 4.15 2.17
C TRP A 60 6.24 5.31 2.69
N LEU A 61 5.79 6.54 2.47
CA LEU A 61 6.41 7.74 3.02
C LEU A 61 5.44 8.42 4.01
N GLY A 62 5.77 8.38 5.30
CA GLY A 62 4.92 8.98 6.34
C GLY A 62 3.67 8.15 6.65
N GLY A 63 2.55 8.82 6.96
CA GLY A 63 1.30 8.21 7.42
C GLY A 63 0.18 8.15 6.37
N THR A 64 0.36 8.77 5.20
CA THR A 64 -0.65 8.81 4.12
C THR A 64 0.00 8.60 2.75
N PRO A 65 -0.70 8.00 1.77
CA PRO A 65 -0.18 7.85 0.41
C PRO A 65 0.13 9.20 -0.24
N LEU A 66 1.17 9.24 -1.08
CA LEU A 66 1.57 10.45 -1.80
C LEU A 66 0.49 10.95 -2.77
N ALA A 67 -0.34 10.06 -3.32
CA ALA A 67 -1.48 10.44 -4.16
C ALA A 67 -2.51 11.32 -3.41
N ILE A 68 -2.65 11.12 -2.10
CA ILE A 68 -3.57 11.89 -1.26
C ILE A 68 -2.91 13.20 -0.79
N GLN A 69 -1.62 13.15 -0.46
CA GLN A 69 -0.87 14.34 -0.04
C GLN A 69 -0.68 15.34 -1.21
N TYR A 70 -0.47 14.83 -2.43
CA TYR A 70 -0.16 15.64 -3.61
C TYR A 70 -1.09 15.32 -4.80
N PRO A 71 -2.40 15.62 -4.69
CA PRO A 71 -3.39 15.25 -5.70
C PRO A 71 -3.12 15.93 -7.05
N SER A 72 -2.59 17.16 -7.05
CA SER A 72 -2.22 17.88 -8.28
C SER A 72 -1.08 17.20 -9.04
N LEU A 73 -0.05 16.72 -8.33
CA LEU A 73 1.05 15.96 -8.94
C LEU A 73 0.55 14.60 -9.44
N TYR A 74 -0.29 13.93 -8.65
CA TYR A 74 -0.87 12.65 -9.05
C TYR A 74 -1.69 12.74 -10.35
N ARG A 75 -2.36 13.87 -10.59
CA ARG A 75 -3.16 14.09 -11.81
C ARG A 75 -2.31 14.13 -13.08
N ILE A 76 -1.11 14.69 -13.02
CA ILE A 76 -0.21 14.85 -14.18
C ILE A 76 0.68 13.62 -14.43
N VAL A 77 0.78 12.71 -13.45
CA VAL A 77 1.60 11.51 -13.57
C VAL A 77 0.97 10.53 -14.56
N GLN A 78 1.74 10.18 -15.60
CA GLN A 78 1.36 9.14 -16.57
C GLN A 78 1.49 7.73 -16.00
N ARG A 79 2.52 7.46 -15.20
CA ARG A 79 2.78 6.13 -14.63
C ARG A 79 2.39 6.08 -13.15
N ARG A 80 1.11 5.86 -12.87
CA ARG A 80 0.56 5.85 -11.50
C ARG A 80 0.87 4.56 -10.72
N GLU A 81 1.00 3.45 -11.46
CA GLU A 81 1.30 2.10 -10.93
C GLU A 81 2.81 1.83 -10.76
N VAL A 82 3.67 2.86 -10.72
CA VAL A 82 5.12 2.65 -10.57
C VAL A 82 5.48 2.19 -9.16
N PHE A 83 6.44 1.29 -9.06
CA PHE A 83 6.97 0.83 -7.78
C PHE A 83 8.06 1.76 -7.26
N VAL A 84 8.19 1.83 -5.94
CA VAL A 84 9.25 2.57 -5.24
C VAL A 84 10.63 2.13 -5.75
N ALA A 85 10.87 0.83 -5.87
CA ALA A 85 12.14 0.32 -6.42
C ALA A 85 12.49 0.93 -7.77
N THR A 86 11.50 0.99 -8.68
CA THR A 86 11.69 1.51 -10.03
C THR A 86 11.99 3.01 -10.03
N VAL A 87 11.33 3.78 -9.17
CA VAL A 87 11.56 5.23 -9.07
C VAL A 87 12.94 5.54 -8.47
N PHE A 88 13.36 4.78 -7.46
CA PHE A 88 14.69 4.96 -6.86
C PHE A 88 15.84 4.41 -7.72
N GLN A 89 15.54 3.51 -8.67
CA GLN A 89 16.50 3.02 -9.67
C GLN A 89 16.53 3.88 -10.94
N SER A 90 15.48 4.65 -11.22
CA SER A 90 15.48 5.56 -12.37
C SER A 90 16.40 6.74 -12.09
N ILE A 91 17.39 6.93 -12.95
CA ILE A 91 18.23 8.13 -12.98
C ILE A 91 17.28 9.30 -13.31
N PRO A 92 17.23 10.37 -12.50
CA PRO A 92 16.45 11.54 -12.85
C PRO A 92 16.99 12.08 -14.18
N LEU A 93 16.11 12.24 -15.17
CA LEU A 93 16.45 12.91 -16.42
C LEU A 93 16.81 14.35 -16.07
N ASN A 94 18.10 14.63 -15.99
CA ASN A 94 18.69 15.96 -15.88
C ASN A 94 18.99 16.48 -17.28
#